data_AF-A0A3D4U182-F1
#
_entry.id   AF-A0A3D4U182-F1
#
_cell.length_a   1.000
_cell.length_b   1.000
_cell.length_c   1.000
_cell.angle_alpha   90.00
_cell.angle_beta   90.00
_cell.angle_gamma   90.00
#
_symmetry.space_group_name_H-M   'P 1'
#
loop_
_entity.id
_entity.type
_entity.pdbx_description
1 polymer ?
#
loop_
_entity_poly.entity_id
_entity_poly.type
_entity_poly.pdbx_seq_one_letter_code
_entity_poly.pdbx_strand_id
1 'polypeptide(L)'
;MDLGLTGTVMYPVLQEKEFELGVYGGLRVGYDHDFYMGLAVGLAVEAPINSQWTVMGELMYAPGIYIDETGVYPAWNHGGYGIYGVYELNADYTLNFGVRSIGLLPGFTVGLTF
;
A
#
# COMPACT_ATOMS: atom_id res chain seq x y z
N MET A 1 5.59 -13.04 15.46
CA MET A 1 4.20 -12.76 15.02
C MET A 1 4.26 -11.38 14.46
N ASP A 2 4.30 -11.29 13.14
CA ASP A 2 4.67 -10.08 12.43
C ASP A 2 3.49 -9.11 12.51
N LEU A 3 3.65 -8.05 13.28
CA LEU A 3 2.66 -6.97 13.39
C LEU A 3 3.25 -5.72 12.75
N GLY A 4 2.51 -5.14 11.81
CA GLY A 4 2.94 -3.92 11.13
C GLY A 4 1.78 -2.96 10.94
N LEU A 5 2.07 -1.67 11.10
CA LEU A 5 1.18 -0.57 10.79
C LEU A 5 1.81 0.27 9.69
N THR A 6 1.05 0.55 8.65
CA THR A 6 1.43 1.49 7.59
C THR A 6 0.35 2.55 7.49
N GLY A 7 0.72 3.81 7.73
CA GLY A 7 -0.15 4.96 7.48
C GLY A 7 0.38 5.72 6.28
N THR A 8 -0.43 5.85 5.23
CA THR A 8 -0.08 6.56 4.00
C THR A 8 -1.11 7.62 3.66
N VAL A 9 -0.63 8.77 3.19
CA VAL A 9 -1.46 9.82 2.60
C VAL A 9 -1.20 9.82 1.10
N MET A 10 -2.27 9.77 0.31
CA MET A 10 -2.21 9.88 -1.15
C MET A 10 -2.42 11.34 -1.57
N TYR A 11 -1.64 11.79 -2.54
CA TYR A 11 -1.83 13.07 -3.21
C TYR A 11 -1.98 12.84 -4.71
N PRO A 12 -3.10 13.27 -5.32
CA PRO A 12 -3.31 13.15 -6.76
C PRO A 12 -2.33 14.06 -7.50
N VAL A 13 -1.56 13.47 -8.43
CA VAL A 13 -0.55 14.18 -9.23
C VAL A 13 -1.07 14.45 -10.64
N LEU A 14 -1.84 13.52 -11.20
CA LEU A 14 -2.47 13.67 -12.50
C LEU A 14 -3.86 13.06 -12.46
N GLN A 15 -4.84 13.80 -12.94
CA GLN A 15 -6.21 13.32 -13.10
C GLN A 15 -6.61 13.48 -14.56
N GLU A 16 -6.70 12.35 -15.26
CA GLU A 16 -7.18 12.26 -16.64
C GLU A 16 -8.57 11.63 -16.65
N LYS A 17 -9.28 11.77 -17.77
CA LYS A 17 -10.60 11.14 -17.94
C LYS A 17 -10.58 9.62 -17.76
N GLU A 18 -9.44 9.00 -18.05
CA GLU A 18 -9.27 7.55 -18.14
C GLU A 18 -8.57 6.93 -16.92
N PHE A 19 -7.81 7.73 -16.16
CA PHE A 19 -7.10 7.27 -14.97
C PHE A 19 -6.68 8.44 -14.07
N GLU A 20 -6.43 8.13 -12.81
CA GLU A 20 -5.81 9.00 -11.82
C GLU A 20 -4.48 8.41 -11.37
N LEU A 21 -3.44 9.25 -11.29
CA LEU A 21 -2.13 8.89 -10.76
C LEU A 21 -1.89 9.66 -9.46
N GLY A 22 -1.72 8.93 -8.38
CA GLY A 22 -1.36 9.45 -7.07
C GLY A 22 0.07 9.09 -6.67
N VAL A 23 0.71 9.97 -5.92
CA VAL A 23 1.86 9.61 -5.08
C VAL A 23 1.35 9.39 -3.68
N TYR A 24 1.90 8.43 -2.95
CA TYR A 24 1.63 8.31 -1.52
C TYR A 24 2.92 8.27 -0.71
N GLY A 25 2.84 8.89 0.47
CA GLY A 25 3.92 8.98 1.42
C GLY A 25 3.40 8.62 2.81
N GLY A 26 4.24 7.99 3.63
CA GLY A 26 3.78 7.45 4.90
C GLY A 26 4.89 7.00 5.84
N LEU A 27 4.45 6.59 7.03
CA LEU A 27 5.30 5.92 8.00
C LEU A 27 4.89 4.45 8.09
N ARG A 28 5.89 3.59 8.09
CA ARG A 28 5.73 2.17 8.31
C ARG A 28 6.50 1.77 9.56
N VAL A 29 5.79 1.12 10.47
CA VAL A 29 6.37 0.50 11.67
C VAL A 29 6.00 -0.96 11.70
N GLY A 30 6.93 -1.82 12.08
CA GLY A 30 6.71 -3.26 12.14
C GLY A 30 7.55 -3.91 13.22
N TYR A 31 7.04 -5.01 13.77
CA TYR A 31 7.73 -5.82 14.75
C TYR A 31 7.53 -7.28 14.42
N ASP A 32 8.62 -8.00 14.23
CA ASP A 32 8.64 -9.46 14.31
C ASP A 32 9.77 -9.89 15.25
N HIS A 33 10.99 -10.09 14.72
CA HIS A 33 12.21 -10.29 15.52
C HIS A 33 12.88 -8.96 15.88
N ASP A 34 12.99 -8.06 14.88
CA ASP A 34 13.57 -6.73 15.01
C ASP A 34 12.47 -5.67 14.83
N PHE A 35 12.64 -4.51 15.48
CA PHE A 35 11.74 -3.39 15.28
C PHE A 35 12.13 -2.62 14.00
N TYR A 36 11.23 -2.60 13.02
CA TYR A 36 11.39 -1.83 11.79
C TYR A 36 10.67 -0.48 11.91
N MET A 37 11.37 0.59 11.49
CA MET A 37 10.78 1.90 11.26
C MET A 37 11.28 2.45 9.93
N GLY A 38 10.36 2.86 9.06
CA GLY A 38 10.72 3.37 7.74
C GLY A 38 9.72 4.34 7.17
N LEU A 39 10.15 5.02 6.11
CA LEU A 39 9.33 5.91 5.32
C LEU A 39 8.77 5.13 4.14
N ALA A 40 7.46 5.02 4.02
CA ALA A 40 6.82 4.44 2.86
C ALA A 40 6.63 5.52 1.79
N VAL A 41 7.12 5.30 0.58
CA VAL A 41 6.88 6.16 -0.57
C VAL A 41 6.44 5.30 -1.73
N GLY A 42 5.42 5.72 -2.46
CA GLY A 42 4.90 4.94 -3.56
C GLY A 42 4.09 5.72 -4.57
N LEU A 43 3.70 5.00 -5.61
CA LEU A 43 2.84 5.44 -6.69
C LEU A 43 1.61 4.55 -6.71
N ALA A 44 0.44 5.15 -6.92
CA ALA A 44 -0.81 4.47 -7.14
C ALA A 44 -1.44 4.97 -8.44
N VAL A 45 -1.96 4.06 -9.24
CA VAL A 45 -2.75 4.39 -10.43
C VAL A 45 -4.13 3.80 -10.23
N GLU A 46 -5.16 4.60 -10.46
CA GLU A 46 -6.57 4.21 -10.41
C GLU A 46 -7.17 4.38 -11.79
N ALA A 47 -7.73 3.32 -12.35
CA ALA A 47 -8.32 3.29 -13.68
C ALA A 47 -9.79 2.84 -13.59
N PRO A 48 -10.77 3.76 -13.69
CA PRO A 48 -12.18 3.40 -13.72
C PRO A 48 -12.49 2.65 -15.02
N ILE A 49 -13.02 1.43 -14.90
CA ILE A 49 -13.46 0.61 -16.04
C ILE A 49 -14.90 0.95 -16.40
N ASN A 50 -15.74 1.15 -15.39
CA ASN A 50 -17.12 1.61 -15.52
C ASN A 50 -17.61 2.23 -14.19
N SER A 51 -18.89 2.58 -14.10
CA SER A 51 -19.48 3.22 -12.92
C SER A 51 -19.45 2.39 -11.63
N GLN A 52 -19.13 1.10 -11.71
CA GLN A 52 -19.08 0.21 -10.55
C GLN A 52 -17.71 -0.42 -10.33
N TRP A 53 -16.80 -0.32 -11.29
CA TRP A 53 -15.53 -1.05 -11.28
C TRP A 53 -14.37 -0.11 -11.53
N THR A 54 -13.42 -0.13 -10.59
CA THR A 54 -12.13 0.54 -10.71
C THR A 54 -11.02 -0.49 -10.51
N VAL A 55 -9.97 -0.41 -11.33
CA VAL A 55 -8.75 -1.17 -11.13
C VAL A 55 -7.71 -0.23 -10.56
N MET A 56 -7.07 -0.64 -9.46
CA MET A 56 -5.99 0.12 -8.84
C MET A 56 -4.70 -0.71 -8.88
N GLY A 57 -3.59 -0.07 -9.22
CA GLY A 57 -2.26 -0.64 -9.12
C GLY A 57 -1.37 0.24 -8.26
N GLU A 58 -0.53 -0.36 -7.41
CA GLU A 58 0.42 0.40 -6.60
C GLU A 58 1.82 -0.22 -6.59
N LEU A 59 2.80 0.65 -6.41
CA LEU A 59 4.20 0.32 -6.16
C LEU A 59 4.67 1.13 -4.95
N MET A 60 5.28 0.45 -3.98
CA MET A 60 5.82 1.05 -2.76
C MET A 60 7.29 0.72 -2.64
N TYR A 61 8.06 1.69 -2.15
CA TYR A 61 9.38 1.50 -1.60
C TYR A 61 9.42 2.05 -0.17
N ALA A 62 9.86 1.25 0.79
CA ALA A 62 10.02 1.71 2.17
C ALA A 62 11.45 1.50 2.69
N PRO A 63 12.36 2.47 2.52
CA PRO A 63 13.62 2.44 3.23
C PRO A 63 13.39 2.74 4.71
N GLY A 64 14.22 2.17 5.57
CA GLY A 64 14.11 2.37 7.01
C GLY A 64 15.32 1.90 7.78
N ILE A 65 15.09 1.63 9.06
CA ILE A 65 16.04 1.06 9.99
C ILE A 65 15.43 -0.12 10.73
N TYR A 66 16.28 -1.07 11.07
CA TYR A 66 16.02 -2.11 12.06
C TYR A 66 16.66 -1.70 13.38
N ILE A 67 15.95 -1.98 14.47
CA ILE A 67 16.41 -1.80 15.84
C ILE A 67 16.24 -3.13 16.56
N ASP A 68 17.36 -3.69 17.03
CA ASP A 68 17.41 -4.93 17.77
C ASP A 68 18.32 -4.80 19.01
N GLU A 69 18.60 -5.90 19.70
CA GLU A 69 19.47 -5.93 20.89
C GLU A 69 20.92 -5.56 20.59
N THR A 70 21.35 -5.67 19.33
CA THR A 70 22.73 -5.47 18.86
C THR A 70 22.97 -4.08 18.27
N GLY A 71 21.92 -3.36 17.87
CA GLY A 71 22.00 -1.95 17.49
C GLY A 71 20.97 -1.50 16.44
N VAL A 72 21.38 -0.49 15.66
CA VAL A 72 20.56 0.09 14.58
C VAL A 72 21.22 -0.21 13.23
N TYR A 73 20.47 -0.85 12.33
CA TYR A 73 20.94 -1.28 11.03
C TYR A 73 20.04 -0.73 9.92
N PRO A 74 20.59 -0.40 8.74
CA PRO A 74 19.77 0.11 7.66
C PRO A 74 18.94 -0.99 6.99
N ALA A 75 17.70 -0.66 6.63
CA ALA A 75 16.72 -1.57 6.05
C ALA A 75 16.30 -1.08 4.65
N TRP A 76 16.94 -1.61 3.61
CA TRP A 76 16.82 -1.09 2.24
C TRP A 76 15.79 -1.81 1.35
N ASN A 77 15.19 -2.91 1.81
CA ASN A 77 14.41 -3.82 0.96
C ASN A 77 12.95 -4.02 1.41
N HIS A 78 12.28 -2.97 1.90
CA HIS A 78 10.86 -3.05 2.29
C HIS A 78 9.95 -2.37 1.28
N GLY A 79 10.04 -2.79 0.03
CA GLY A 79 9.08 -2.39 -1.01
C GLY A 79 7.83 -3.26 -1.03
N GLY A 80 6.90 -2.92 -1.90
CA GLY A 80 5.68 -3.67 -2.13
C GLY A 80 5.08 -3.32 -3.48
N TYR A 81 4.17 -4.16 -3.94
CA TYR A 81 3.38 -3.88 -5.12
C TYR A 81 2.02 -4.52 -4.96
N GLY A 82 1.00 -3.96 -5.58
CA GLY A 82 -0.33 -4.54 -5.52
C GLY A 82 -1.18 -4.18 -6.72
N ILE A 83 -2.14 -5.06 -7.00
CA ILE A 83 -3.19 -4.83 -7.99
C ILE A 83 -4.52 -5.23 -7.34
N TYR A 84 -5.49 -4.34 -7.43
CA TYR A 84 -6.78 -4.44 -6.76
C TYR A 84 -7.91 -4.15 -7.73
N GLY A 85 -9.01 -4.87 -7.58
CA GLY A 85 -10.32 -4.48 -8.05
C GLY A 85 -11.09 -3.81 -6.91
N VAL A 86 -11.66 -2.66 -7.20
CA VAL A 86 -12.60 -1.94 -6.34
C VAL A 86 -13.98 -2.02 -6.99
N TYR A 87 -14.94 -2.56 -6.26
CA TYR A 87 -16.33 -2.69 -6.69
C TYR A 87 -17.24 -1.83 -5.82
N GLU A 88 -17.95 -0.90 -6.45
CA GLU A 88 -18.97 -0.07 -5.80
C GLU A 88 -20.21 -0.93 -5.50
N LEU A 89 -20.45 -1.23 -4.22
CA LEU A 89 -21.66 -1.94 -3.79
C LEU A 89 -22.87 -1.00 -3.79
N ASN A 90 -22.65 0.24 -3.36
CA ASN A 90 -23.58 1.36 -3.41
C ASN A 90 -22.81 2.66 -3.13
N ALA A 91 -23.50 3.79 -2.98
CA ALA A 91 -22.88 5.10 -2.77
C ALA A 91 -21.99 5.22 -1.52
N ASP A 92 -22.15 4.32 -0.55
CA ASP A 92 -21.49 4.39 0.76
C ASP A 92 -20.51 3.22 1.01
N TYR A 93 -20.47 2.21 0.13
CA TYR A 93 -19.69 0.99 0.39
C TYR A 93 -18.96 0.48 -0.85
N THR A 94 -17.67 0.18 -0.66
CA THR A 94 -16.84 -0.46 -1.69
C THR A 94 -16.28 -1.80 -1.22
N LEU A 95 -16.32 -2.80 -2.10
CA LEU A 95 -15.62 -4.06 -1.93
C LEU A 95 -14.27 -3.99 -2.65
N ASN A 96 -13.20 -4.22 -1.91
CA ASN A 96 -11.83 -4.19 -2.39
C ASN A 96 -11.28 -5.62 -2.38
N PHE A 97 -10.71 -6.09 -3.47
CA PHE A 97 -10.02 -7.38 -3.50
C PHE A 97 -8.80 -7.31 -4.40
N GLY A 98 -7.75 -8.04 -4.07
CA GLY A 98 -6.54 -8.00 -4.88
C GLY A 98 -5.41 -8.81 -4.32
N VAL A 99 -4.27 -8.68 -4.99
CA VAL A 99 -3.00 -9.25 -4.55
C VAL A 99 -2.08 -8.11 -4.18
N ARG A 100 -1.51 -8.17 -2.98
CA ARG A 100 -0.57 -7.17 -2.47
C ARG A 100 0.63 -7.86 -1.86
N SER A 101 1.81 -7.52 -2.35
CA SER A 101 3.07 -7.83 -1.69
C SER A 101 3.47 -6.69 -0.77
N ILE A 102 3.75 -7.00 0.50
CA ILE A 102 4.44 -6.10 1.42
C ILE A 102 5.77 -6.78 1.76
N GLY A 103 6.82 -6.47 1.00
CA GLY A 103 8.08 -7.21 1.00
C GLY A 103 8.12 -8.28 -0.09
N LEU A 104 8.68 -9.45 0.22
CA LEU A 104 8.94 -10.55 -0.74
C LEU A 104 7.76 -11.52 -0.92
N LEU A 105 6.73 -11.44 -0.07
CA LEU A 105 5.62 -12.39 -0.08
C LEU A 105 4.32 -11.70 -0.53
N PRO A 106 3.72 -12.13 -1.66
CA PRO A 106 2.40 -11.67 -2.06
C PRO A 106 1.34 -12.27 -1.12
N GLY A 107 0.46 -11.41 -0.62
CA GLY A 107 -0.76 -11.79 0.09
C GLY A 107 -1.99 -11.50 -0.75
N PHE A 108 -3.05 -12.28 -0.54
CA PHE A 108 -4.38 -11.96 -1.04
C PHE A 108 -5.09 -11.05 -0.03
N THR A 109 -5.71 -9.98 -0.51
CA THR A 109 -6.48 -9.05 0.31
C THR A 109 -7.93 -9.01 -0.14
N VAL A 110 -8.85 -9.00 0.82
CA VAL A 110 -10.28 -8.70 0.63
C VAL A 110 -10.68 -7.77 1.76
N GLY A 111 -11.30 -6.64 1.44
CA GLY A 111 -11.69 -5.63 2.41
C GLY A 111 -12.98 -4.92 2.01
N LEU A 112 -13.71 -4.45 2.99
CA LEU A 112 -14.88 -3.59 2.82
C LEU A 112 -14.49 -2.19 3.33
N THR A 113 -14.70 -1.16 2.52
CA THR A 113 -14.44 0.24 2.90
C THR A 113 -15.77 1.01 2.93
N PHE A 114 -15.87 1.96 3.84
CA PHE A 114 -17.03 2.80 4.15
C PHE A 114 -16.63 4.29 4.19
#